data_AF-A0A2A6JAJ0-F1
#
_entry.id   AF-A0A2A6JAJ0-F1
#
_cell.length_a   1.000
_cell.length_b   1.000
_cell.length_c   1.000
_cell.angle_alpha   90.00
_cell.angle_beta   90.00
_cell.angle_gamma   90.00
#
_symmetry.space_group_name_H-M   'P 1'
#
loop_
_entity.id
_entity.type
_entity.pdbx_description
1 polymer ?
#
loop_
_entity_poly.entity_id
_entity_poly.type
_entity_poly.pdbx_seq_one_letter_code
_entity_poly.pdbx_strand_id
1 'polypeptide(L)'
;MTIRTIVWGENIHETTNEIVRGIYPEGMHTAIANALNTDPAISATTATLQEPEHGLSEARLAETDVLTWWGHKDHGAVSDVVVERVAKRVWEGMGLLVLHSGHFSKIFKRLMGTPCALKWREAG
;
A
#
# COMPACT_ATOMS: atom_id res chain seq x y z
N MET A 1 -16.48 -5.98 16.17
CA MET A 1 -16.49 -5.13 14.97
C MET A 1 -15.30 -5.57 14.13
N THR A 2 -15.50 -5.93 12.87
CA THR A 2 -14.44 -6.43 11.99
C THR A 2 -13.65 -5.25 11.41
N ILE A 3 -12.32 -5.32 11.44
CA ILE A 3 -11.42 -4.29 10.90
C ILE A 3 -11.37 -4.44 9.38
N ARG A 4 -11.78 -3.40 8.65
CA ARG A 4 -11.78 -3.35 7.19
C ARG A 4 -10.43 -2.86 6.68
N THR A 5 -9.72 -3.74 6.01
CA THR A 5 -8.36 -3.48 5.53
C THR A 5 -8.32 -3.46 4.00
N ILE A 6 -7.67 -2.44 3.43
CA ILE A 6 -7.24 -2.48 2.03
C ILE A 6 -5.76 -2.81 1.99
N VAL A 7 -5.39 -3.84 1.24
CA VAL A 7 -4.01 -4.19 0.95
C VAL A 7 -3.63 -3.64 -0.42
N TRP A 8 -2.95 -2.49 -0.43
CA TRP A 8 -2.52 -1.85 -1.66
C TRP A 8 -1.14 -2.35 -2.10
N GLY A 9 -1.04 -2.79 -3.36
CA GLY A 9 0.20 -3.24 -3.98
C GLY A 9 0.44 -2.61 -5.35
N GLU A 10 1.66 -2.15 -5.61
CA GLU A 10 2.03 -1.55 -6.91
C GLU A 10 1.85 -2.51 -8.10
N ASN A 11 2.01 -3.83 -7.88
CA ASN A 11 1.73 -4.90 -8.86
C ASN A 11 2.49 -4.79 -10.20
N ILE A 12 3.69 -4.19 -10.19
CA ILE A 12 4.55 -4.12 -11.38
C ILE A 12 5.59 -5.25 -11.39
N HIS A 13 6.18 -5.60 -10.26
CA HIS A 13 7.25 -6.61 -10.25
C HIS A 13 6.71 -8.00 -10.57
N GLU A 14 5.55 -8.34 -10.03
CA GLU A 14 4.88 -9.63 -10.23
C GLU A 14 4.40 -9.83 -11.67
N THR A 15 4.23 -8.74 -12.42
CA THR A 15 3.80 -8.77 -13.83
C THR A 15 4.97 -8.70 -14.81
N THR A 16 6.16 -8.26 -14.37
CA THR A 16 7.32 -8.01 -15.26
C THR A 16 8.56 -8.83 -14.95
N ASN A 17 8.62 -9.51 -13.80
CA ASN A 17 9.75 -10.34 -13.39
C ASN A 17 9.28 -11.77 -13.07
N GLU A 18 9.76 -12.75 -13.83
CA GLU A 18 9.33 -14.15 -13.69
C GLU A 18 9.72 -14.79 -12.36
N ILE A 19 10.85 -14.40 -11.77
CA ILE A 19 11.28 -14.89 -10.45
C ILE A 19 10.30 -14.39 -9.39
N VAL A 20 9.93 -13.11 -9.45
CA VAL A 20 8.96 -12.53 -8.51
C VAL A 20 7.59 -13.17 -8.69
N ARG A 21 7.12 -13.32 -9.95
CA ARG A 21 5.86 -14.00 -10.26
C ARG A 21 5.85 -15.46 -9.80
N GLY A 22 6.98 -16.16 -9.87
CA GLY A 22 7.11 -17.52 -9.37
C GLY A 22 6.92 -17.64 -7.85
N ILE A 23 7.19 -16.57 -7.10
CA ILE A 23 6.98 -16.50 -5.64
C ILE A 23 5.57 -15.99 -5.32
N TYR A 24 5.13 -14.93 -6.01
CA TYR A 24 3.83 -14.27 -5.82
C TYR A 24 3.01 -14.29 -7.10
N PRO A 25 2.43 -15.45 -7.48
CA PRO A 25 1.73 -15.60 -8.76
C PRO A 25 0.48 -14.72 -8.88
N GLU A 26 -0.14 -14.41 -7.75
CA GLU A 26 -1.33 -13.54 -7.66
C GLU A 26 -1.01 -12.16 -7.05
N GLY A 27 0.28 -11.81 -6.94
CA GLY A 27 0.73 -10.56 -6.33
C GLY A 27 0.93 -10.62 -4.81
N MET A 28 1.84 -9.78 -4.30
CA MET A 28 2.11 -9.69 -2.86
C MET A 28 0.88 -9.21 -2.07
N HIS A 29 0.06 -8.36 -2.68
CA HIS A 29 -1.18 -7.86 -2.09
C HIS A 29 -2.18 -8.99 -1.82
N THR A 30 -2.31 -9.96 -2.73
CA THR A 30 -3.17 -11.14 -2.53
C THR A 30 -2.62 -12.04 -1.43
N ALA A 31 -1.31 -12.28 -1.41
CA ALA A 31 -0.68 -13.08 -0.36
C ALA A 31 -0.92 -12.48 1.05
N ILE A 32 -0.76 -11.16 1.20
CA ILE A 32 -1.00 -10.45 2.46
C ILE A 32 -2.50 -10.46 2.81
N ALA A 33 -3.39 -10.15 1.86
CA ALA A 33 -4.83 -10.16 2.12
C ALA A 33 -5.33 -11.55 2.54
N ASN A 34 -4.86 -12.61 1.89
CA ASN A 34 -5.20 -13.99 2.24
C ASN A 34 -4.74 -14.34 3.66
N ALA A 35 -3.53 -13.94 4.05
CA ALA A 35 -3.03 -14.14 5.41
C ALA A 35 -3.86 -13.37 6.45
N LEU A 36 -4.18 -12.10 6.19
CA LEU A 36 -5.02 -11.28 7.08
C LEU A 36 -6.42 -11.85 7.24
N ASN A 37 -7.02 -12.37 6.16
CA ASN A 37 -8.35 -12.98 6.16
C ASN A 37 -8.42 -14.33 6.91
N THR A 38 -7.30 -14.86 7.42
CA THR A 38 -7.32 -16.01 8.34
C THR A 38 -7.78 -15.63 9.75
N ASP A 39 -7.70 -14.34 10.12
CA ASP A 39 -8.22 -13.82 11.38
C ASP A 39 -9.67 -13.34 11.18
N PRO A 40 -10.68 -13.90 11.88
CA PRO A 40 -12.08 -13.50 11.74
C PRO A 40 -12.36 -12.05 12.19
N ALA A 41 -11.43 -11.41 12.89
CA ALA A 41 -11.53 -10.00 13.27
C ALA A 41 -11.15 -9.04 12.13
N ILE A 42 -10.63 -9.54 11.00
CA ILE A 42 -10.16 -8.73 9.86
C ILE A 42 -10.93 -9.11 8.59
N SER A 43 -11.29 -8.11 7.80
CA SER A 43 -11.79 -8.29 6.43
C SER A 43 -10.90 -7.49 5.49
N ALA A 44 -10.07 -8.19 4.72
CA ALA A 44 -9.08 -7.61 3.82
C ALA A 44 -9.50 -7.74 2.36
N THR A 45 -9.44 -6.63 1.63
CA THR A 45 -9.56 -6.56 0.17
C THR A 45 -8.27 -6.01 -0.44
N THR A 46 -8.06 -6.18 -1.74
CA THR A 46 -6.85 -5.73 -2.42
C THR A 46 -7.12 -4.52 -3.31
N ALA A 47 -6.09 -3.70 -3.54
CA ALA A 47 -6.11 -2.61 -4.50
C ALA A 47 -4.75 -2.52 -5.18
N THR A 48 -4.71 -2.11 -6.44
CA THR A 48 -3.47 -2.03 -7.21
C THR A 48 -3.31 -0.70 -7.95
N LEU A 49 -2.07 -0.39 -8.35
CA LEU A 49 -1.76 0.84 -9.09
C LEU A 49 -2.58 0.96 -10.40
N GLN A 50 -2.85 -0.16 -11.05
CA GLN A 50 -3.48 -0.23 -12.37
C GLN A 50 -5.01 -0.07 -12.35
N GLU A 51 -5.63 -0.17 -11.18
CA GLU A 51 -7.08 0.04 -11.03
C GLU A 51 -7.46 1.52 -11.22
N PRO A 52 -8.72 1.83 -11.59
CA PRO A 52 -9.23 3.20 -11.58
C PRO A 52 -8.99 3.85 -10.22
N GLU A 53 -8.45 5.07 -10.23
CA GLU A 53 -8.05 5.79 -9.01
C GLU A 53 -7.11 4.98 -8.08
N HIS A 54 -6.33 4.06 -8.67
CA HIS A 54 -5.46 3.11 -7.97
C HIS A 54 -6.23 2.22 -6.98
N GLY A 55 -7.53 2.01 -7.22
CA GLY A 55 -8.44 1.28 -6.34
C GLY A 55 -8.82 2.03 -5.07
N LEU A 56 -8.47 3.31 -4.94
CA LEU A 56 -8.62 4.10 -3.71
C LEU A 56 -9.61 5.26 -3.88
N SER A 57 -10.81 4.95 -4.38
CA SER A 57 -11.91 5.92 -4.49
C SER A 57 -12.31 6.48 -3.11
N GLU A 58 -12.92 7.67 -3.11
CA GLU A 58 -13.36 8.32 -1.86
C GLU A 58 -14.32 7.45 -1.05
N ALA A 59 -15.31 6.84 -1.70
CA ALA A 59 -16.26 5.95 -1.04
C ALA A 59 -15.57 4.74 -0.39
N ARG A 60 -14.61 4.13 -1.08
CA ARG A 60 -13.89 2.95 -0.56
C ARG A 60 -13.02 3.32 0.65
N LEU A 61 -12.33 4.45 0.59
CA LEU A 61 -11.51 4.93 1.70
C LEU A 61 -12.34 5.43 2.90
N ALA A 62 -13.58 5.88 2.69
CA ALA A 62 -14.49 6.24 3.79
C ALA A 62 -14.86 5.01 4.64
N GLU A 63 -14.87 3.83 4.03
CA GLU A 63 -15.13 2.54 4.68
C GLU A 63 -13.85 1.78 5.08
N THR A 64 -12.68 2.36 4.90
CA THR A 64 -11.42 1.70 5.25
C THR A 64 -10.99 2.09 6.66
N ASP A 65 -10.71 1.08 7.48
CA ASP A 65 -10.18 1.28 8.83
C ASP A 65 -8.64 1.29 8.79
N VAL A 66 -8.02 0.40 7.99
CA VAL A 66 -6.57 0.34 7.79
C VAL A 66 -6.22 0.19 6.31
N LEU A 67 -5.27 0.98 5.82
CA LEU A 67 -4.65 0.82 4.52
C LEU A 67 -3.22 0.28 4.70
N THR A 68 -2.88 -0.82 4.04
CA THR A 68 -1.47 -1.24 3.91
C THR A 68 -0.93 -0.79 2.56
N TRP A 69 0.35 -0.42 2.51
CA TRP A 69 0.97 0.13 1.31
C TRP A 69 2.30 -0.54 0.98
N TRP A 70 2.34 -1.26 -0.15
CA TRP A 70 3.58 -1.75 -0.75
C TRP A 70 3.79 -1.16 -2.15
N GLY A 71 4.97 -0.57 -2.40
CA GLY A 71 5.38 -0.14 -3.73
C GLY A 71 6.89 -0.04 -3.85
N HIS A 72 7.43 0.05 -5.07
CA HIS A 72 8.87 0.01 -5.31
C HIS A 72 9.29 0.73 -6.59
N LYS A 73 8.83 0.25 -7.75
CA LYS A 73 9.38 0.62 -9.06
C LYS A 73 8.86 1.95 -9.56
N ASP A 74 7.60 2.28 -9.27
CA ASP A 74 6.94 3.45 -9.83
C ASP A 74 6.06 4.17 -8.81
N HIS A 75 6.70 4.70 -7.77
CA HIS A 75 6.05 5.63 -6.85
C HIS A 75 5.54 6.91 -7.53
N GLY A 76 6.09 7.25 -8.70
CA GLY A 76 5.73 8.45 -9.46
C GLY A 76 4.34 8.37 -10.08
N ALA A 77 3.93 7.17 -10.52
CA ALA A 77 2.66 6.92 -11.19
C ALA A 77 1.42 7.08 -10.31
N VAL A 78 1.56 7.06 -8.98
CA VAL A 78 0.43 7.32 -8.07
C VAL A 78 0.06 8.79 -8.19
N SER A 79 -1.19 9.08 -8.58
CA SER A 79 -1.67 10.44 -8.77
C SER A 79 -1.71 11.24 -7.46
N ASP A 80 -1.36 12.53 -7.54
CA ASP A 80 -1.28 13.38 -6.34
C ASP A 80 -2.65 13.60 -5.69
N VAL A 81 -3.74 13.57 -6.48
CA VAL A 81 -5.12 13.63 -5.96
C VAL A 81 -5.43 12.44 -5.05
N VAL A 82 -5.01 11.22 -5.43
CA VAL A 82 -5.18 10.04 -4.58
C VAL A 82 -4.27 10.12 -3.35
N VAL A 83 -3.05 10.64 -3.48
CA VAL A 83 -2.14 10.85 -2.34
C VAL A 83 -2.75 11.78 -1.30
N GLU A 84 -3.26 12.95 -1.69
CA GLU A 84 -3.90 13.89 -0.75
C GLU A 84 -5.19 13.31 -0.14
N ARG A 85 -5.95 12.53 -0.91
CA ARG A 85 -7.14 11.82 -0.40
C ARG A 85 -6.74 10.83 0.70
N VAL A 86 -5.71 10.02 0.48
CA VAL A 86 -5.22 9.07 1.50
C VAL A 86 -4.66 9.82 2.71
N ALA A 87 -3.88 10.87 2.51
CA ALA A 87 -3.32 11.67 3.61
C ALA A 87 -4.43 12.27 4.50
N LYS A 88 -5.48 12.83 3.88
CA LYS A 88 -6.67 13.33 4.58
C LYS A 88 -7.31 12.23 5.44
N ARG A 89 -7.53 11.05 4.87
CA ARG A 89 -8.14 9.91 5.60
C ARG A 89 -7.29 9.43 6.76
N VAL A 90 -5.96 9.45 6.63
CA VAL A 90 -5.04 9.15 7.73
C VAL A 90 -5.17 10.17 8.86
N TRP A 91 -5.24 11.47 8.55
CA TRP A 91 -5.46 12.49 9.58
C TRP A 91 -6.83 12.42 10.25
N GLU A 92 -7.83 11.89 9.54
CA GLU A 92 -9.18 11.63 10.07
C GLU A 92 -9.25 10.32 10.90
N GLY A 93 -8.16 9.57 11.02
CA GLY A 93 -8.05 8.41 11.91
C GLY A 93 -7.93 7.05 11.21
N MET A 94 -7.86 7.00 9.88
CA MET A 94 -7.56 5.75 9.16
C MET A 94 -6.11 5.31 9.44
N GLY A 95 -5.90 4.04 9.80
CA GLY A 95 -4.57 3.49 9.97
C GLY A 95 -3.81 3.36 8.65
N LEU A 96 -2.50 3.57 8.67
CA LEU A 96 -1.61 3.35 7.51
C LEU A 96 -0.40 2.50 7.91
N LEU A 97 -0.24 1.35 7.25
CA LEU A 97 0.91 0.47 7.39
C LEU A 97 1.77 0.51 6.12
N VAL A 98 2.91 1.18 6.18
CA VAL A 98 3.84 1.29 5.04
C VAL A 98 4.88 0.19 5.11
N LEU A 99 5.01 -0.58 4.02
CA LEU A 99 5.82 -1.79 3.98
C LEU A 99 7.06 -1.61 3.08
N HIS A 100 8.22 -1.97 3.62
CA HIS A 100 9.48 -2.10 2.88
C HIS A 100 9.82 -0.85 2.05
N SER A 101 9.97 -0.98 0.72
CA SER A 101 10.25 0.09 -0.23
C SER A 101 9.15 1.16 -0.31
N GLY A 102 7.99 0.91 0.31
CA GLY A 102 6.96 1.93 0.55
C GLY A 102 7.49 3.16 1.30
N HIS A 103 8.66 3.11 1.95
CA HIS A 103 9.32 4.28 2.52
C HIS A 103 9.56 5.41 1.49
N PHE A 104 9.64 5.12 0.19
CA PHE A 104 9.74 6.13 -0.87
C PHE A 104 8.42 6.49 -1.56
N SER A 105 7.30 5.91 -1.12
CA SER A 105 5.97 6.27 -1.63
C SER A 105 5.66 7.76 -1.44
N LYS A 106 4.88 8.32 -2.36
CA LYS A 106 4.41 9.72 -2.25
C LYS A 106 3.66 9.94 -0.94
N ILE A 107 2.76 9.02 -0.56
CA ILE A 107 1.96 9.12 0.67
C ILE A 107 2.83 9.14 1.93
N PHE A 108 3.85 8.28 2.03
CA PHE A 108 4.70 8.26 3.22
C PHE A 108 5.55 9.54 3.33
N LYS A 109 6.19 9.97 2.23
CA LYS A 109 6.93 11.25 2.20
C LYS A 109 6.03 12.44 2.54
N ARG A 110 4.80 12.43 2.04
CA ARG A 110 3.80 13.47 2.28
C ARG A 110 3.42 13.61 3.76
N LEU A 111 3.33 12.50 4.48
CA LEU A 111 3.02 12.47 5.90
C LEU A 111 4.24 12.78 6.78
N MET A 112 5.43 12.35 6.37
CA MET A 112 6.66 12.55 7.15
C MET A 112 7.28 13.94 6.96
N GLY A 113 7.03 14.61 5.84
CA GLY A 113 7.65 15.91 5.54
C GLY A 113 9.16 15.82 5.29
N THR A 114 9.70 14.63 4.99
CA THR A 114 11.12 14.39 4.71
C THR A 114 11.29 13.56 3.44
N PRO A 115 12.51 13.47 2.88
CA PRO A 115 12.77 12.61 1.72
C PRO A 115 12.59 11.10 1.98
N CYS A 116 12.57 10.66 3.24
CA CYS A 116 12.48 9.26 3.65
C CYS A 116 13.56 8.34 3.03
N ALA A 117 14.72 8.91 2.68
CA ALA A 117 15.85 8.14 2.18
C ALA A 117 16.51 7.34 3.31
N LEU A 118 16.70 6.04 3.07
CA LEU A 118 17.44 5.19 3.98
C LEU A 118 18.93 5.53 3.86
N LYS A 119 19.51 6.05 4.94
CA LYS A 119 20.96 6.17 5.09
C LYS A 119 21.42 5.02 5.96
N TRP A 120 22.14 4.08 5.36
CA TRP A 120 22.79 3.01 6.11
C TRP A 120 24.11 3.54 6.65
N ARG A 121 24.34 3.35 7.95
CA ARG A 121 25.69 3.44 8.51
C ARG A 121 26.26 2.03 8.50
N GLU A 122 27.25 1.78 7.65
CA GLU A 122 28.12 0.62 7.84
C GLU A 122 29.01 0.94 9.04
N ALA A 123 28.66 0.42 10.21
CA ALA A 123 29.63 0.31 11.29
C ALA A 123 30.47 -0.93 10.99
N GLY A 124 31.59 -0.73 10.30
CA GLY A 124 32.69 -1.70 10.23
C GLY A 124 33.52 -1.67 11.50
#